data_AF-A0A1B7UP27-F1
#
_entry.id   AF-A0A1B7UP27-F1
#
_cell.length_a   1.000
_cell.length_b   1.000
_cell.length_c   1.000
_cell.angle_alpha   90.00
_cell.angle_beta   90.00
_cell.angle_gamma   90.00
#
_symmetry.space_group_name_H-M   'P 1'
#
loop_
_entity.id
_entity.type
_entity.pdbx_description
1 polymer ?
#
loop_
_entity_poly.entity_id
_entity_poly.type
_entity_poly.pdbx_seq_one_letter_code
_entity_poly.pdbx_strand_id
1 'polypeptide(L)'
;MNIKNYILLLSAILSSGCSINNKGFPLLYKEEIVEPSKNNLSKQVKFTSFGIHIDTRSGFIINFGYIKRKYIYPLVTSNDSDCSNILDSAHHKKIPSDADRTPIKIVTNQAGLSGEFSPTFSGVFIGYRTRNVFISEATNSFTFYQSNFTQLGEQTCALVTKSEEKT
;
A
#
# COMPACT_ATOMS: atom_id res chain seq x y z
N MET A 1 -6.81 -26.85 -29.63
CA MET A 1 -7.21 -25.43 -29.53
C MET A 1 -6.27 -24.61 -30.41
N ASN A 2 -6.78 -23.88 -31.40
CA ASN A 2 -5.95 -23.27 -32.47
C ASN A 2 -5.17 -22.04 -31.97
N ILE A 3 -3.98 -21.77 -32.52
CA ILE A 3 -3.10 -20.66 -32.08
C ILE A 3 -3.79 -19.29 -32.19
N LYS A 4 -4.71 -19.13 -33.15
CA LYS A 4 -5.56 -17.94 -33.30
C LYS A 4 -6.48 -17.71 -32.09
N ASN A 5 -6.97 -18.78 -31.45
CA ASN A 5 -7.81 -18.66 -30.26
C ASN A 5 -6.99 -18.23 -29.04
N TYR A 6 -5.72 -18.63 -28.96
CA TYR A 6 -4.80 -18.13 -27.94
C TYR A 6 -4.52 -16.65 -28.12
N ILE A 7 -4.25 -16.19 -29.35
CA ILE A 7 -4.01 -14.76 -29.64
C ILE A 7 -5.25 -13.91 -29.33
N LEU A 8 -6.44 -14.40 -29.69
CA LEU A 8 -7.70 -13.72 -29.37
C LEU A 8 -7.96 -13.66 -27.87
N LEU A 9 -7.75 -14.77 -27.15
CA LEU A 9 -7.86 -14.82 -25.70
C LEU A 9 -6.83 -13.89 -25.03
N LEU A 10 -5.58 -13.89 -25.51
CA LEU A 10 -4.52 -13.01 -25.02
C LEU A 10 -4.87 -11.54 -25.29
N SER A 11 -5.42 -11.21 -26.45
CA SER A 11 -5.84 -9.84 -26.79
C SER A 11 -7.04 -9.37 -25.96
N ALA A 12 -8.01 -10.26 -25.69
CA ALA A 12 -9.14 -9.98 -24.81
C ALA A 12 -8.67 -9.78 -23.37
N ILE A 13 -7.72 -10.61 -22.92
CA ILE A 13 -7.05 -10.50 -21.64
C ILE A 13 -6.25 -9.19 -21.54
N LEU A 14 -5.49 -8.80 -22.57
CA LEU A 14 -4.70 -7.58 -22.60
C LEU A 14 -5.58 -6.31 -22.71
N SER A 15 -6.79 -6.43 -23.25
CA SER A 15 -7.80 -5.36 -23.24
C SER A 15 -8.53 -5.21 -21.90
N SER A 16 -8.48 -6.24 -21.04
CA SER A 16 -8.91 -6.16 -19.65
C SER A 16 -7.77 -5.56 -18.82
N GLY A 17 -8.05 -4.50 -18.08
CA GLY A 17 -7.04 -3.62 -17.50
C GLY A 17 -5.93 -4.35 -16.76
N CYS A 18 -4.73 -4.31 -17.33
CA CYS A 18 -3.57 -4.91 -16.72
C CYS A 18 -2.89 -3.88 -15.79
N SER A 19 -2.58 -4.27 -14.56
CA SER A 19 -1.64 -3.52 -13.72
C SER A 19 -0.53 -4.42 -13.19
N ILE A 20 0.69 -3.89 -13.17
CA ILE A 20 1.88 -4.54 -12.61
C ILE A 20 2.42 -3.63 -11.52
N ASN A 21 2.51 -4.13 -10.28
CA ASN A 21 3.01 -3.37 -9.13
C ASN A 21 2.34 -2.00 -8.95
N ASN A 22 1.01 -1.96 -9.16
CA ASN A 22 0.19 -0.75 -9.16
C ASN A 22 0.64 0.28 -10.19
N LYS A 23 1.09 -0.15 -11.37
CA LYS A 23 1.18 0.69 -12.56
C LYS A 23 0.36 0.00 -13.62
N GLY A 24 -0.59 0.70 -14.23
CA GLY A 24 -1.50 0.08 -15.18
C GLY A 24 -1.74 0.94 -16.42
N PHE A 25 -2.44 0.34 -17.37
CA PHE A 25 -2.87 1.07 -18.56
C PHE A 25 -3.85 2.20 -18.18
N PRO A 26 -3.66 3.41 -18.75
CA PRO A 26 -4.59 4.52 -18.53
C PRO A 26 -6.00 4.11 -18.98
N LEU A 27 -7.02 4.49 -18.18
CA LEU A 27 -8.47 4.17 -18.25
C LEU A 27 -8.98 3.11 -17.26
N LEU A 28 -8.20 2.08 -16.94
CA LEU A 28 -8.63 0.97 -16.05
C LEU A 28 -7.85 0.93 -14.72
N TYR A 29 -6.93 1.87 -14.56
CA TYR A 29 -6.15 2.12 -13.37
C TYR A 29 -6.36 3.57 -12.93
N LYS A 30 -6.65 3.76 -11.65
CA LYS A 30 -6.77 5.07 -11.01
C LYS A 30 -5.83 5.14 -9.83
N GLU A 31 -5.00 6.19 -9.82
CA GLU A 31 -4.17 6.58 -8.69
C GLU A 31 -4.72 7.87 -8.08
N GLU A 32 -4.87 7.88 -6.77
CA GLU A 32 -5.25 9.06 -6.00
C GLU A 32 -4.23 9.25 -4.90
N ILE A 33 -3.50 10.36 -4.96
CA ILE A 33 -2.59 10.80 -3.91
C ILE A 33 -3.42 11.66 -2.96
N VAL A 34 -3.57 11.19 -1.73
CA VAL A 34 -4.10 11.98 -0.63
C VAL A 34 -2.89 12.56 0.09
N GLU A 35 -2.61 13.83 -0.20
CA GLU A 35 -1.53 14.54 0.45
C GLU A 35 -1.81 14.73 1.95
N PRO A 36 -0.74 14.83 2.77
CA PRO A 36 -0.88 15.24 4.14
C PRO A 36 -1.61 16.58 4.21
N SER A 37 -2.70 16.63 4.95
CA SER A 37 -3.50 17.84 5.17
C SER A 37 -3.65 18.08 6.66
N LYS A 38 -4.28 19.20 7.06
CA LYS A 38 -4.55 19.50 8.48
C LYS A 38 -5.17 18.32 9.26
N ASN A 39 -5.95 17.47 8.58
CA ASN A 39 -6.63 16.34 9.23
C ASN A 39 -5.91 15.00 9.02
N ASN A 40 -4.94 14.92 8.10
CA ASN A 40 -4.29 13.67 7.73
C ASN A 40 -2.77 13.87 7.70
N LEU A 41 -2.07 13.31 8.68
CA LEU A 41 -0.61 13.52 8.85
C LEU A 41 0.24 12.50 8.08
N SER A 42 -0.40 11.44 7.56
CA SER A 42 0.24 10.44 6.71
C SER A 42 -0.05 10.74 5.24
N LYS A 43 0.96 10.55 4.37
CA LYS A 43 0.73 10.52 2.92
C LYS A 43 0.06 9.19 2.59
N GLN A 44 -1.03 9.24 1.84
CA GLN A 44 -1.70 8.02 1.39
C GLN A 44 -1.78 8.00 -0.12
N VAL A 45 -1.52 6.84 -0.70
CA VAL A 45 -1.70 6.62 -2.14
C VAL A 45 -2.68 5.48 -2.33
N LYS A 46 -3.81 5.78 -2.97
CA LYS A 46 -4.84 4.80 -3.26
C LYS A 46 -4.74 4.41 -4.73
N PHE A 47 -4.74 3.11 -4.96
CA PHE A 47 -4.74 2.51 -6.28
C PHE A 47 -6.03 1.72 -6.44
N THR A 48 -6.69 1.91 -7.56
CA THR A 48 -7.84 1.08 -7.94
C THR A 48 -7.64 0.60 -9.36
N SER A 49 -7.83 -0.69 -9.59
CA SER A 49 -7.79 -1.24 -10.94
C SER A 49 -8.74 -2.43 -11.12
N PHE A 50 -9.09 -2.70 -12.38
CA PHE A 50 -9.92 -3.82 -12.78
C PHE A 50 -9.29 -4.58 -13.95
N GLY A 51 -9.29 -5.91 -13.89
CA GLY A 51 -8.73 -6.80 -14.91
C GLY A 51 -7.68 -7.72 -14.31
N ILE A 52 -6.50 -7.82 -14.94
CA ILE A 52 -5.40 -8.65 -14.45
C ILE A 52 -4.40 -7.80 -13.67
N HIS A 53 -4.10 -8.21 -12.45
CA HIS A 53 -3.19 -7.50 -11.57
C HIS A 53 -2.07 -8.41 -11.11
N ILE A 54 -0.84 -8.04 -11.43
CA ILE A 54 0.36 -8.73 -11.00
C ILE A 54 1.04 -7.87 -9.93
N ASP A 55 1.29 -8.44 -8.77
CA ASP A 55 2.11 -7.82 -7.71
C ASP A 55 3.31 -8.72 -7.46
N THR A 56 4.50 -8.12 -7.43
CA THR A 56 5.76 -8.78 -7.15
C THR A 56 6.46 -8.17 -5.94
N ARG A 57 5.93 -7.07 -5.36
CA ARG A 57 6.54 -6.37 -4.22
C ARG A 57 6.25 -7.07 -2.89
N SER A 58 5.08 -7.68 -2.79
CA SER A 58 4.56 -8.29 -1.55
C SER A 58 4.66 -9.83 -1.54
N GLY A 59 5.36 -10.40 -2.53
CA GLY A 59 5.20 -11.77 -3.04
C GLY A 59 4.73 -11.75 -4.49
N PHE A 60 4.64 -12.91 -5.15
CA PHE A 60 4.11 -13.05 -6.50
C PHE A 60 2.60 -13.32 -6.44
N ILE A 61 1.79 -12.33 -6.81
CA ILE A 61 0.33 -12.40 -6.79
C ILE A 61 -0.18 -12.11 -8.19
N ILE A 62 -1.07 -12.96 -8.69
CA ILE A 62 -1.85 -12.69 -9.91
C ILE A 62 -3.31 -12.66 -9.50
N ASN A 63 -4.00 -11.55 -9.74
CA ASN A 63 -5.42 -11.38 -9.48
C ASN A 63 -6.18 -11.08 -10.78
N PHE A 64 -7.30 -11.74 -10.98
CA PHE A 64 -8.25 -11.52 -12.06
C PHE A 64 -9.54 -10.98 -11.46
N GLY A 65 -9.79 -9.68 -11.63
CA GLY A 65 -10.97 -9.00 -11.10
C GLY A 65 -10.67 -7.58 -10.65
N TYR A 66 -11.26 -7.18 -9.53
CA TYR A 66 -11.10 -5.86 -8.94
C TYR A 66 -10.01 -5.87 -7.87
N ILE A 67 -9.19 -4.82 -7.83
CA ILE A 67 -8.28 -4.56 -6.71
C ILE A 67 -8.33 -3.09 -6.31
N LYS A 68 -8.36 -2.86 -5.00
CA LYS A 68 -8.18 -1.55 -4.38
C LYS A 68 -7.08 -1.66 -3.34
N ARG A 69 -6.01 -0.90 -3.51
CA ARG A 69 -4.91 -0.82 -2.55
C ARG A 69 -4.81 0.56 -1.96
N LYS A 70 -4.50 0.61 -0.68
CA LYS A 70 -4.19 1.83 0.06
C LYS A 70 -2.80 1.67 0.65
N TYR A 71 -1.88 2.52 0.21
CA TYR A 71 -0.52 2.63 0.69
C TYR A 71 -0.47 3.77 1.70
N ILE A 72 0.09 3.52 2.86
CA ILE A 72 0.20 4.50 3.94
C ILE A 72 1.68 4.66 4.24
N TYR A 73 2.16 5.86 3.98
CA TYR A 73 3.53 6.26 4.27
C TYR A 73 3.52 6.95 5.64
N PRO A 74 4.37 6.52 6.58
CA PRO A 74 4.48 7.19 7.85
C PRO A 74 4.95 8.61 7.64
N LEU A 75 4.63 9.44 8.62
CA LEU A 75 5.57 10.47 8.96
C LEU A 75 6.82 9.84 9.60
N VAL A 76 8.00 10.11 9.04
CA VAL A 76 9.28 9.73 9.66
C VAL A 76 9.82 10.93 10.46
N THR A 77 10.11 10.71 11.75
CA THR A 77 10.72 11.71 12.63
C THR A 77 11.72 11.06 13.57
N SER A 78 12.70 11.84 14.04
CA SER A 78 13.62 11.44 15.12
C SER A 78 13.21 12.02 16.48
N ASN A 79 12.14 12.82 16.52
CA ASN A 79 11.66 13.49 17.71
C ASN A 79 10.36 12.84 18.19
N ASP A 80 10.40 12.20 19.35
CA ASP A 80 9.27 11.47 19.92
C ASP A 80 8.04 12.36 20.15
N SER A 81 8.26 13.65 20.48
CA SER A 81 7.16 14.60 20.65
C SER A 81 6.33 14.80 19.38
N ASP A 82 6.91 14.66 18.18
CA ASP A 82 6.17 14.78 16.93
C ASP A 82 5.22 13.59 16.71
N CYS A 83 5.58 12.39 17.16
CA CYS A 83 4.68 11.23 17.13
C CYS A 83 3.67 11.23 18.28
N SER A 84 4.04 11.67 19.47
CA SER A 84 3.13 11.77 20.62
C SER A 84 2.02 12.79 20.39
N ASN A 85 2.32 13.90 19.72
CA ASN A 85 1.33 14.90 19.30
C ASN A 85 0.28 14.37 18.30
N ILE A 86 0.56 13.26 17.61
CA ILE A 86 -0.39 12.57 16.72
C ILE A 86 -1.45 11.81 17.54
N LEU A 87 -1.09 11.33 18.73
CA LEU A 87 -2.00 10.62 19.63
C LEU A 87 -2.89 11.61 20.42
N ASP A 88 -2.37 12.79 20.77
CA ASP A 88 -3.00 13.72 21.73
C ASP A 88 -3.94 14.79 21.13
N SER A 89 -4.22 14.75 19.82
CA SER A 89 -5.29 15.51 19.17
C SER A 89 -5.01 17.01 18.84
N ALA A 90 -5.49 17.40 17.65
CA ALA A 90 -5.85 18.74 17.14
C ALA A 90 -4.80 19.86 16.93
N HIS A 91 -3.53 19.77 17.36
CA HIS A 91 -2.58 20.88 17.11
C HIS A 91 -1.56 20.62 15.99
N HIS A 92 -1.87 21.24 14.85
CA HIS A 92 -1.14 21.25 13.60
C HIS A 92 0.25 21.86 13.71
N LYS A 93 1.27 21.09 13.32
CA LYS A 93 2.53 21.62 12.81
C LYS A 93 2.72 21.11 11.38
N LYS A 94 3.21 21.96 10.47
CA LYS A 94 3.65 21.55 9.15
C LYS A 94 4.78 20.55 9.34
N ILE A 95 4.58 19.34 8.85
CA ILE A 95 5.56 18.29 9.04
C ILE A 95 6.50 18.24 7.82
N PRO A 96 7.82 18.06 8.01
CA PRO A 96 8.77 18.05 6.90
C PRO A 96 8.46 16.95 5.88
N SER A 97 8.60 17.31 4.61
CA SER A 97 8.28 16.51 3.43
C SER A 97 9.29 15.40 3.13
N ASP A 98 10.06 14.93 4.11
CA ASP A 98 11.00 13.83 3.91
C ASP A 98 10.28 12.50 4.18
N ALA A 99 9.30 12.23 3.32
CA ALA A 99 8.61 10.96 3.26
C ALA A 99 9.58 9.92 2.69
N ASP A 100 10.14 9.10 3.57
CA ASP A 100 10.90 7.93 3.19
C ASP A 100 10.06 7.01 2.29
N ARG A 101 10.73 6.35 1.34
CA ARG A 101 10.13 5.89 0.07
C ARG A 101 9.27 4.63 0.20
N THR A 102 9.19 4.04 1.39
CA THR A 102 8.55 2.73 1.61
C THR A 102 7.25 2.87 2.40
N PRO A 103 6.12 2.35 1.90
CA PRO A 103 4.88 2.29 2.67
C PRO A 103 5.06 1.34 3.85
N ILE A 104 4.60 1.71 5.03
CA ILE A 104 4.66 0.81 6.20
C ILE A 104 3.39 0.01 6.39
N LYS A 105 2.28 0.47 5.81
CA LYS A 105 1.03 -0.28 5.79
C LYS A 105 0.43 -0.30 4.40
N ILE A 106 0.09 -1.51 3.97
CA ILE A 106 -0.60 -1.76 2.72
C ILE A 106 -1.91 -2.48 3.04
N VAL A 107 -3.02 -1.83 2.73
CA VAL A 107 -4.35 -2.44 2.79
C VAL A 107 -4.76 -2.79 1.37
N THR A 108 -5.01 -4.07 1.11
CA THR A 108 -5.47 -4.57 -0.19
C THR A 108 -6.85 -5.15 -0.03
N ASN A 109 -7.83 -4.61 -0.76
CA ASN A 109 -9.13 -5.23 -0.96
C ASN A 109 -9.17 -5.77 -2.39
N GLN A 110 -9.48 -7.04 -2.55
CA GLN A 110 -9.56 -7.69 -3.85
C GLN A 110 -10.88 -8.45 -3.98
N ALA A 111 -11.43 -8.46 -5.18
CA ALA A 111 -12.59 -9.27 -5.51
C ALA A 111 -12.35 -9.97 -6.85
N GLY A 112 -12.49 -11.30 -6.88
CA GLY A 112 -12.25 -12.10 -8.09
C GLY A 112 -11.50 -13.40 -7.79
N LEU A 113 -10.73 -13.86 -8.76
CA LEU A 113 -9.87 -15.04 -8.67
C LEU A 113 -8.42 -14.58 -8.51
N SER A 114 -7.72 -15.03 -7.47
CA SER A 114 -6.32 -14.70 -7.26
C SER A 114 -5.46 -15.91 -6.93
N GLY A 115 -4.27 -16.00 -7.52
CA GLY A 115 -3.19 -16.87 -7.07
C GLY A 115 -2.14 -16.04 -6.33
N GLU A 116 -1.66 -16.54 -5.20
CA GLU A 116 -0.56 -15.92 -4.44
C GLU A 116 0.52 -16.96 -4.17
N PHE A 117 1.77 -16.53 -4.32
CA PHE A 117 2.97 -17.24 -3.90
C PHE A 117 3.89 -16.25 -3.17
N SER A 118 3.95 -16.38 -1.86
CA SER A 118 4.78 -15.57 -0.97
C SER A 118 5.43 -16.48 0.10
N PRO A 119 6.45 -15.98 0.82
CA PRO A 119 7.09 -16.77 1.88
C PRO A 119 6.12 -17.22 2.99
N THR A 120 4.98 -16.53 3.16
CA THR A 120 4.00 -16.80 4.21
C THR A 120 2.71 -17.46 3.70
N PHE A 121 2.49 -17.51 2.38
CA PHE A 121 1.28 -18.08 1.82
C PHE A 121 1.48 -18.53 0.37
N SER A 122 0.94 -19.71 0.04
CA SER A 122 0.81 -20.19 -1.34
C SER A 122 -0.59 -20.76 -1.54
N GLY A 123 -1.32 -20.26 -2.53
CA GLY A 123 -2.67 -20.76 -2.78
C GLY A 123 -3.49 -19.96 -3.78
N VAL A 124 -4.68 -20.48 -4.07
CA VAL A 124 -5.68 -19.87 -4.93
C VAL A 124 -6.86 -19.43 -4.07
N PHE A 125 -7.40 -18.27 -4.37
CA PHE A 125 -8.52 -17.66 -3.67
C PHE A 125 -9.59 -17.18 -4.67
N ILE A 126 -10.86 -17.37 -4.33
CA ILE A 126 -12.03 -16.91 -5.11
C ILE A 126 -12.96 -16.13 -4.18
N GLY A 127 -13.43 -14.97 -4.63
CA GLY A 127 -14.39 -14.14 -3.91
C GLY A 127 -13.80 -12.82 -3.44
N TYR A 128 -14.19 -12.33 -2.26
CA TYR A 128 -13.72 -11.08 -1.68
C TYR A 128 -12.68 -11.33 -0.58
N ARG A 129 -11.52 -10.68 -0.66
CA ARG A 129 -10.46 -10.77 0.36
C ARG A 129 -9.92 -9.39 0.71
N THR A 130 -9.74 -9.17 2.01
CA THR A 130 -8.99 -8.04 2.55
C THR A 130 -7.68 -8.55 3.13
N ARG A 131 -6.56 -7.92 2.76
CA ARG A 131 -5.23 -8.22 3.30
C ARG A 131 -4.63 -6.94 3.85
N ASN A 132 -4.14 -7.00 5.07
CA ASN A 132 -3.38 -5.95 5.71
C ASN A 132 -1.94 -6.42 5.87
N VAL A 133 -0.99 -5.69 5.30
CA VAL A 133 0.44 -5.98 5.39
C VAL A 133 1.12 -4.81 6.06
N PHE A 134 1.94 -5.11 7.07
CA PHE A 134 2.87 -4.16 7.66
C PHE A 134 4.27 -4.45 7.14
N ILE A 135 4.98 -3.40 6.72
CA ILE A 135 6.35 -3.49 6.22
C ILE A 135 7.27 -2.82 7.24
N SER A 136 8.33 -3.53 7.59
CA SER A 136 9.33 -3.15 8.58
C SER A 136 10.71 -3.38 7.95
N GLU A 137 11.44 -2.31 7.67
CA GLU A 137 12.84 -2.42 7.23
C GLU A 137 13.74 -2.57 8.45
N ALA A 138 14.61 -3.59 8.45
CA ALA A 138 15.43 -3.99 9.59
C ALA A 138 16.70 -3.13 9.80
N THR A 139 16.83 -2.02 9.08
CA THR A 139 18.04 -1.17 9.11
C THR A 139 18.08 -0.23 10.31
N ASN A 140 16.94 0.07 10.94
CA ASN A 140 16.85 0.91 12.14
C ASN A 140 15.78 0.38 13.11
N SER A 141 15.95 0.65 14.41
CA SER A 141 14.87 0.49 15.39
C SER A 141 13.83 1.58 15.19
N PHE A 142 12.57 1.20 14.99
CA PHE A 142 11.48 2.15 14.86
C PHE A 142 10.33 1.82 15.83
N THR A 143 9.72 2.87 16.37
CA THR A 143 8.47 2.76 17.14
C THR A 143 7.32 3.29 16.30
N PHE A 144 6.24 2.51 16.23
CA PHE A 144 5.09 2.79 15.39
C PHE A 144 3.90 3.25 16.22
N TYR A 145 3.33 4.39 15.82
CA TYR A 145 2.11 4.92 16.41
C TYR A 145 1.01 4.94 15.34
N GLN A 146 -0.08 4.21 15.60
CA GLN A 146 -1.29 4.21 14.79
C GLN A 146 -2.48 4.65 15.62
N SER A 147 -3.12 5.73 15.18
CA SER A 147 -4.44 6.13 15.68
C SER A 147 -5.51 5.93 14.60
N ASN A 148 -6.61 5.30 14.99
CA ASN A 148 -7.82 5.17 14.19
C ASN A 148 -8.86 6.20 14.66
N PHE A 149 -8.64 7.48 14.38
CA PHE A 149 -9.70 8.48 14.57
C PHE A 149 -10.75 8.28 13.48
N THR A 150 -11.92 7.77 13.87
CA THR A 150 -13.06 7.40 13.02
C THR A 150 -13.62 8.54 12.15
N GLN A 151 -13.18 9.79 12.38
CA GLN A 151 -13.63 10.98 11.62
C GLN A 151 -12.51 11.73 10.87
N LEU A 152 -11.22 11.52 11.17
CA LEU A 152 -10.12 12.39 10.69
C LEU A 152 -9.16 11.74 9.70
N GLY A 153 -9.25 10.42 9.50
CA GLY A 153 -8.32 9.69 8.63
C GLY A 153 -7.29 8.91 9.43
N GLU A 154 -6.58 8.02 8.74
CA GLU A 154 -5.61 7.12 9.37
C GLU A 154 -4.27 7.83 9.54
N GLN A 155 -3.91 8.15 10.78
CA GLN A 155 -2.65 8.82 11.11
C GLN A 155 -1.60 7.81 11.53
N THR A 156 -0.39 7.97 10.99
CA THR A 156 0.67 6.98 11.14
C THR A 156 2.03 7.65 11.24
N CYS A 157 2.76 7.37 12.32
CA CYS A 157 4.08 7.90 12.60
C CYS A 157 5.08 6.77 12.84
N ALA A 158 6.29 6.93 12.31
CA ALA A 158 7.43 6.07 12.59
C ALA A 158 8.53 6.93 13.22
N LEU A 159 8.83 6.66 14.49
CA LEU A 159 9.97 7.25 15.19
C LEU A 159 11.22 6.43 14.86
N VAL A 160 12.18 7.01 14.16
CA VAL A 160 13.46 6.35 13.87
C VAL A 160 14.46 6.71 14.95
N THR A 161 14.87 5.72 15.73
CA THR A 161 15.98 5.86 16.67
C THR A 161 17.24 5.38 15.95
N LYS A 162 18.18 6.29 15.67
CA LYS A 162 19.52 5.85 15.27
C LYS A 162 20.14 5.16 16.47
N SER A 163 20.49 3.89 16.31
CA SER A 163 21.37 3.23 17.25
C SER A 163 22.69 4.00 17.24
N GLU A 164 23.04 4.67 18.34
CA GLU A 164 24.39 5.18 18.52
C GLU A 164 25.32 3.96 18.50
N GLU A 165 26.03 3.79 17.40
CA GLU A 165 27.12 2.83 17.29
C GLU A 165 28.22 3.34 18.24
N LYS A 166 28.22 2.83 19.48
CA LYS A 166 29.32 3.03 20.42
C LYS A 166 30.55 2.39 19.80
N THR A 167 31.37 3.22 19.16
CA THR A 167 32.75 2.91 18.79
C THR A 167 33.67 3.16 19.97
#